data_AF-A0A5D4H9P5-F1
#
_entry.id   AF-A0A5D4H9P5-F1
#
_cell.length_a   1.000
_cell.length_b   1.000
_cell.length_c   1.000
_cell.angle_alpha   90.00
_cell.angle_beta   90.00
_cell.angle_gamma   90.00
#
_symmetry.space_group_name_H-M   'P 1'
#
loop_
_entity.id
_entity.type
_entity.pdbx_description
1 polymer ?
#
loop_
_entity_poly.entity_id
_entity_poly.type
_entity_poly.pdbx_seq_one_letter_code
_entity_poly.pdbx_strand_id
1 'polypeptide(L)'
;MKKSRKETQIEAVKAILSGELLLEEAMKKYDVRDKRTILSWMKTISPLIQHSAFGANTIKEVAEPNANVHEYVITENSLLRKVVGLQEQLRELEKENAQIVAQRNLLIDKVTRLEHQLQTQDD
;
A
#
# COMPACT_ATOMS: atom_id res chain seq x y z
N MET A 1 -0.03 -24.79 23.29
CA MET A 1 0.06 -25.80 22.20
C MET A 1 0.91 -25.20 21.08
N LYS A 2 1.88 -25.93 20.52
CA LYS A 2 2.73 -25.42 19.42
C LYS A 2 1.92 -25.48 18.12
N LYS A 3 1.78 -24.36 17.42
CA LYS A 3 1.10 -24.31 16.12
C LYS A 3 1.82 -25.21 15.11
N SER A 4 1.07 -25.97 14.33
CA SER A 4 1.64 -26.83 13.30
C SER A 4 2.18 -26.01 12.13
N ARG A 5 3.15 -26.54 11.37
CA ARG A 5 3.72 -25.85 10.19
C ARG A 5 2.63 -25.47 9.17
N LYS A 6 1.57 -26.28 9.07
CA LYS A 6 0.41 -26.02 8.23
C LYS A 6 -0.41 -24.83 8.75
N GLU A 7 -0.60 -24.72 10.06
CA GLU A 7 -1.26 -23.56 10.67
C GLU A 7 -0.52 -22.26 10.39
N THR A 8 0.82 -22.25 10.44
CA THR A 8 1.63 -21.05 10.11
C THR A 8 1.54 -20.67 8.64
N GLN A 9 1.50 -21.64 7.72
CA GLN A 9 1.35 -21.38 6.28
C GLN A 9 -0.01 -20.79 5.96
N ILE A 10 -1.06 -21.31 6.61
CA ILE A 10 -2.42 -20.79 6.51
C ILE A 10 -2.47 -19.35 7.06
N GLU A 11 -1.85 -19.09 8.20
CA GLU A 11 -1.79 -17.76 8.83
C GLU A 11 -1.05 -16.72 7.96
N ALA A 12 0.06 -17.11 7.33
CA ALA A 12 0.83 -16.25 6.44
C ALA A 12 0.06 -15.89 5.16
N VAL A 13 -0.52 -16.90 4.50
CA VAL A 13 -1.34 -16.68 3.29
C VAL A 13 -2.55 -15.81 3.60
N LYS A 14 -3.18 -16.03 4.75
CA LYS A 14 -4.31 -15.22 5.21
C LYS A 14 -3.93 -13.75 5.41
N ALA A 15 -2.78 -13.45 6.02
CA ALA A 15 -2.31 -12.08 6.27
C ALA A 15 -1.95 -11.31 4.99
N ILE A 16 -1.52 -12.03 3.95
CA ILE A 16 -1.20 -11.47 2.63
C ILE A 16 -2.47 -11.22 1.84
N LEU A 17 -3.40 -12.19 1.86
CA LEU A 17 -4.69 -12.06 1.19
C LEU A 17 -5.57 -10.97 1.81
N SER A 18 -5.38 -10.68 3.10
CA SER A 18 -6.08 -9.59 3.77
C SER A 18 -5.43 -8.21 3.61
N GLY A 19 -4.27 -8.10 2.93
CA GLY A 19 -3.53 -6.84 2.79
C GLY A 19 -2.92 -6.28 4.09
N GLU A 20 -3.02 -7.02 5.20
CA GLU A 20 -2.49 -6.65 6.53
C GLU A 20 -0.97 -6.60 6.55
N LEU A 21 -0.38 -7.47 5.76
CA LEU A 21 1.03 -7.45 5.47
C LEU A 21 1.18 -7.38 3.96
N LEU A 22 2.04 -6.46 3.50
CA LEU A 22 2.57 -6.61 2.17
C LEU A 22 3.22 -7.99 2.11
N LEU A 23 3.16 -8.59 0.93
CA LEU A 23 3.74 -9.91 0.70
C LEU A 23 5.12 -10.10 1.35
N GLU A 24 5.95 -9.05 1.33
CA GLU A 24 7.31 -9.00 1.88
C GLU A 24 7.36 -8.93 3.41
N GLU A 25 6.41 -8.26 4.03
CA GLU A 25 6.34 -8.15 5.48
C GLU A 25 5.86 -9.47 6.09
N ALA A 26 4.97 -10.17 5.38
CA ALA A 26 4.59 -11.53 5.71
C ALA A 26 5.77 -12.50 5.54
N MET A 27 6.56 -12.38 4.47
CA MET A 27 7.78 -13.20 4.31
C MET A 27 8.76 -13.02 5.47
N LYS A 28 8.96 -11.79 5.93
CA LYS A 28 9.85 -11.48 7.06
C LYS A 28 9.30 -11.98 8.39
N LYS A 29 8.00 -11.84 8.63
CA LYS A 29 7.34 -12.21 9.89
C LYS A 29 7.24 -13.71 10.11
N TYR A 30 7.05 -14.47 9.02
CA TYR A 30 6.90 -15.92 9.07
C TYR A 30 8.17 -16.69 8.66
N ASP A 31 9.32 -15.99 8.61
CA ASP A 31 10.65 -16.51 8.21
C ASP A 31 10.62 -17.30 6.89
N VAL A 32 9.88 -16.78 5.92
CA VAL A 32 9.78 -17.38 4.59
C VAL A 32 10.76 -16.69 3.67
N ARG A 33 11.88 -17.36 3.40
CA ARG A 33 12.95 -16.82 2.57
C ARG A 33 12.54 -16.69 1.10
N ASP A 34 11.65 -17.56 0.61
CA ASP A 34 11.28 -17.60 -0.79
C ASP A 34 9.82 -17.17 -1.04
N LYS A 35 9.63 -16.14 -1.87
CA LYS A 35 8.32 -15.65 -2.30
C LYS A 35 7.52 -16.72 -3.04
N ARG A 36 8.18 -17.62 -3.78
CA ARG A 36 7.49 -18.75 -4.46
C ARG A 36 6.92 -19.72 -3.47
N THR A 37 7.54 -19.83 -2.30
CA THR A 37 7.00 -20.64 -1.21
C THR A 37 5.70 -20.02 -0.70
N ILE A 38 5.67 -18.71 -0.48
CA ILE A 38 4.43 -18.01 -0.13
C ILE A 38 3.38 -18.06 -1.25
N LEU A 39 3.76 -17.85 -2.50
CA LEU A 39 2.82 -17.90 -3.63
C LEU A 39 2.34 -19.32 -3.92
N SER A 40 3.17 -20.34 -3.70
CA SER A 40 2.75 -21.74 -3.74
C SER A 40 1.79 -22.01 -2.59
N TRP A 41 2.06 -21.50 -1.39
CA TRP A 41 1.11 -21.56 -0.29
C TRP A 41 -0.17 -20.82 -0.66
N MET A 42 -0.12 -19.67 -1.30
CA MET A 42 -1.32 -18.97 -1.79
C MET A 42 -2.04 -19.81 -2.85
N LYS A 43 -1.36 -20.42 -3.82
CA LYS A 43 -2.02 -21.26 -4.83
C LYS A 43 -2.63 -22.52 -4.25
N THR A 44 -2.00 -23.12 -3.25
CA THR A 44 -2.48 -24.35 -2.61
C THR A 44 -3.53 -24.06 -1.55
N ILE A 45 -3.40 -22.95 -0.81
CA ILE A 45 -4.22 -22.63 0.37
C ILE A 45 -5.32 -21.60 0.03
N SER A 46 -5.12 -20.68 -0.92
CA SER A 46 -6.14 -19.70 -1.35
C SER A 46 -7.42 -20.36 -1.88
N PRO A 47 -7.39 -21.38 -2.77
CA PRO A 47 -8.61 -22.09 -3.14
C PRO A 47 -9.21 -22.84 -1.95
N LEU A 48 -8.41 -23.42 -1.03
CA LEU A 48 -8.93 -24.08 0.18
C LEU A 48 -9.63 -23.10 1.14
N ILE A 49 -9.13 -21.87 1.24
CA ILE A 49 -9.73 -20.80 2.04
C ILE A 49 -11.02 -20.28 1.36
N GLN A 50 -11.01 -20.11 0.03
CA GLN A 50 -12.19 -19.69 -0.75
C GLN A 50 -13.31 -20.75 -0.81
N HIS A 51 -12.96 -22.03 -0.98
CA HIS A 51 -13.91 -23.15 -1.06
C HIS A 51 -14.52 -23.53 0.29
N SER A 52 -13.88 -23.20 1.42
CA SER A 52 -14.51 -23.39 2.75
C SER A 52 -15.75 -22.50 2.98
N ALA A 53 -15.93 -21.47 2.15
CA ALA A 53 -17.09 -20.57 2.18
C ALA A 53 -18.22 -20.96 1.20
N PHE A 54 -18.05 -21.99 0.34
CA PHE A 54 -19.06 -22.46 -0.62
C PHE A 54 -18.88 -23.99 -0.87
N GLY A 55 -19.67 -24.85 -0.21
CA GLY A 55 -19.59 -26.34 -0.36
C GLY A 55 -20.23 -26.87 -1.66
N ALA A 56 -20.15 -28.14 -2.12
CA ALA A 56 -19.51 -29.40 -1.70
C ALA A 56 -19.60 -30.46 -2.87
N ASN A 57 -18.64 -31.41 -2.98
CA ASN A 57 -18.64 -32.75 -3.66
C ASN A 57 -18.70 -32.82 -5.23
N THR A 58 -17.90 -33.57 -6.04
CA THR A 58 -17.27 -34.92 -5.91
C THR A 58 -16.13 -35.19 -6.95
N ILE A 59 -14.87 -35.37 -6.49
CA ILE A 59 -13.77 -36.35 -6.84
C ILE A 59 -13.56 -36.81 -8.32
N LYS A 60 -12.41 -36.70 -9.03
CA LYS A 60 -10.95 -36.67 -8.71
C LYS A 60 -10.20 -35.53 -9.43
N GLU A 61 -9.42 -34.79 -8.63
CA GLU A 61 -8.74 -33.50 -8.89
C GLU A 61 -7.36 -33.62 -9.53
N VAL A 62 -7.07 -32.78 -10.54
CA VAL A 62 -5.79 -32.04 -10.64
C VAL A 62 -6.13 -30.63 -11.13
N ALA A 63 -6.06 -29.68 -10.20
CA ALA A 63 -6.71 -28.38 -10.23
C ALA A 63 -6.20 -27.45 -11.34
N GLU A 64 -7.11 -26.99 -12.20
CA GLU A 64 -6.90 -25.78 -12.97
C GLU A 64 -6.95 -24.56 -12.02
N PRO A 65 -6.00 -23.61 -12.13
CA PRO A 65 -5.81 -22.58 -11.13
C PRO A 65 -6.88 -21.49 -11.26
N ASN A 66 -7.74 -21.35 -10.24
CA ASN A 66 -8.67 -20.22 -10.12
C ASN A 66 -7.91 -18.90 -9.93
N ALA A 67 -7.74 -18.16 -11.03
CA ALA A 67 -6.91 -16.96 -11.17
C ALA A 67 -7.41 -15.70 -10.43
N ASN A 68 -8.69 -15.64 -10.05
CA ASN A 68 -9.37 -14.37 -9.78
C ASN A 68 -9.12 -13.76 -8.38
N VAL A 69 -8.83 -14.57 -7.36
CA VAL A 69 -8.63 -14.07 -5.98
C VAL A 69 -7.15 -13.80 -5.67
N HIS A 70 -6.22 -14.37 -6.45
CA HIS A 70 -4.84 -13.90 -6.45
C HIS A 70 -4.77 -12.45 -6.95
N GLU A 71 -5.65 -12.10 -7.89
CA GLU A 71 -5.67 -10.83 -8.61
C GLU A 71 -6.24 -9.67 -7.80
N TYR A 72 -7.26 -9.90 -6.96
CA TYR A 72 -7.84 -8.87 -6.08
C TYR A 72 -6.88 -8.43 -4.94
N VAL A 73 -6.14 -9.39 -4.38
CA VAL A 73 -5.11 -9.14 -3.35
C VAL A 73 -3.89 -8.41 -3.92
N ILE A 74 -3.66 -8.58 -5.22
CA ILE A 74 -2.65 -7.86 -6.00
C ILE A 74 -3.12 -6.43 -6.28
N THR A 75 -4.39 -6.24 -6.65
CA THR A 75 -4.90 -4.90 -6.99
C THR A 75 -5.06 -4.01 -5.75
N GLU A 76 -5.53 -4.54 -4.64
CA GLU A 76 -5.67 -3.78 -3.39
C GLU A 76 -4.31 -3.38 -2.77
N ASN A 77 -3.31 -4.26 -2.83
CA ASN A 77 -1.91 -3.90 -2.52
C ASN A 77 -1.37 -2.79 -3.45
N SER A 78 -1.78 -2.78 -4.72
CA SER A 78 -1.38 -1.75 -5.68
C SER A 78 -2.03 -0.40 -5.40
N LEU A 79 -3.29 -0.41 -4.93
CA LEU A 79 -4.03 0.80 -4.58
C LEU A 79 -3.44 1.43 -3.32
N LEU A 80 -3.12 0.61 -2.31
CA LEU A 80 -2.46 1.08 -1.09
C LEU A 80 -1.08 1.70 -1.38
N ARG A 81 -0.30 1.15 -2.31
CA ARG A 81 0.97 1.77 -2.73
C ARG A 81 0.77 3.06 -3.53
N LYS A 82 -0.27 3.15 -4.36
CA LYS A 82 -0.61 4.41 -5.05
C LYS A 82 -1.00 5.50 -4.07
N VAL A 83 -1.77 5.18 -3.04
CA VAL A 83 -2.12 6.11 -1.96
C VAL A 83 -0.85 6.60 -1.25
N VAL A 84 0.09 5.70 -0.91
CA VAL A 84 1.38 6.09 -0.33
C VAL A 84 2.16 7.04 -1.27
N GLY A 85 2.19 6.77 -2.58
CA GLY A 85 2.84 7.65 -3.56
C GLY A 85 2.18 9.02 -3.70
N LEU A 86 0.85 9.06 -3.67
CA LEU A 86 0.08 10.30 -3.70
C LEU A 86 0.31 11.13 -2.42
N GLN A 87 0.45 10.48 -1.27
CA GLN A 87 0.77 11.16 -0.01
C GLN A 87 2.16 11.78 -0.03
N GLU A 88 3.16 11.12 -0.64
CA GLU A 88 4.49 11.71 -0.78
C GLU A 88 4.49 12.89 -1.76
N GLN A 89 3.74 12.79 -2.88
CA GLN A 89 3.57 13.91 -3.81
C GLN A 89 2.85 15.10 -3.15
N LEU A 90 1.82 14.83 -2.34
CA LEU A 90 1.14 15.85 -1.56
C LEU A 90 2.13 16.56 -0.64
N ARG A 91 3.01 15.81 0.03
CA ARG A 91 4.02 16.37 0.93
C ARG A 91 5.02 17.29 0.20
N GLU A 92 5.46 16.92 -0.99
CA GLU A 92 6.36 17.77 -1.77
C GLU A 92 5.65 19.02 -2.31
N LEU A 93 4.39 18.89 -2.74
CA LEU A 93 3.58 20.05 -3.13
C LEU A 93 3.33 21.01 -1.95
N GLU A 94 3.08 20.48 -0.75
CA GLU A 94 2.95 21.30 0.47
C GLU A 94 4.24 22.08 0.76
N LYS A 95 5.40 21.44 0.56
CA LYS A 95 6.71 22.07 0.73
C LYS A 95 6.98 23.15 -0.31
N GLU A 96 6.67 22.91 -1.58
CA GLU A 96 6.76 23.92 -2.64
C GLU A 96 5.83 25.10 -2.37
N ASN A 97 4.60 24.82 -1.95
CA ASN A 97 3.64 25.85 -1.60
C ASN A 97 4.12 26.70 -0.42
N ALA A 98 4.74 26.09 0.59
CA ALA A 98 5.35 26.81 1.70
C ALA A 98 6.47 27.77 1.23
N GLN A 99 7.28 27.35 0.24
CA GLN A 99 8.29 28.22 -0.36
C GLN A 99 7.68 29.39 -1.14
N ILE A 100 6.64 29.12 -1.93
CA ILE A 100 5.92 30.17 -2.67
C ILE A 100 5.30 31.17 -1.71
N VAL A 101 4.67 30.71 -0.62
CA VAL A 101 4.12 31.59 0.42
C VAL A 101 5.22 32.46 1.05
N ALA A 102 6.39 31.89 1.34
CA ALA A 102 7.51 32.65 1.86
C ALA A 102 8.00 33.73 0.87
N GLN A 103 8.12 33.39 -0.42
CA GLN A 103 8.49 34.34 -1.47
C GLN A 103 7.44 35.43 -1.65
N ARG A 104 6.15 35.08 -1.64
CA ARG A 104 5.03 36.03 -1.69
C ARG A 104 5.13 37.03 -0.54
N ASN A 105 5.36 36.57 0.68
CA ASN A 105 5.48 37.45 1.85
C ASN A 105 6.65 38.41 1.69
N LEU A 106 7.80 37.93 1.21
CA LEU A 106 8.97 38.77 0.96
C LEU A 106 8.71 39.83 -0.13
N LEU A 107 7.96 39.49 -1.16
CA LEU A 107 7.55 40.44 -2.20
C LEU A 107 6.57 41.47 -1.66
N ILE A 108 5.59 41.05 -0.86
CA ILE A 108 4.65 41.96 -0.19
C ILE A 108 5.43 42.98 0.66
N ASP A 109 6.37 42.52 1.49
CA ASP A 109 7.19 43.42 2.31
C ASP A 109 7.99 44.43 1.45
N LYS A 110 8.47 44.01 0.27
CA LYS A 110 9.15 44.91 -0.66
C LYS A 110 8.20 45.93 -1.26
N VAL A 111 7.02 45.50 -1.70
CA VAL A 111 6.00 46.40 -2.26
C VAL A 111 5.57 47.42 -1.21
N THR A 112 5.26 46.99 0.01
CA THR A 112 4.87 47.90 1.11
C THR A 112 5.96 48.92 1.42
N ARG A 113 7.25 48.53 1.38
CA ARG A 113 8.35 49.48 1.54
C ARG A 113 8.42 50.50 0.41
N LEU A 114 8.24 50.06 -0.84
CA LEU A 114 8.25 50.94 -2.01
C LEU A 114 7.05 51.90 -2.03
N GLU A 115 5.86 51.40 -1.68
CA GLU A 115 4.65 52.22 -1.53
C GLU A 115 4.86 53.32 -0.48
N HIS A 116 5.44 52.97 0.68
CA HIS A 116 5.76 53.96 1.70
C HIS A 116 6.77 55.01 1.21
N GLN A 117 7.81 54.59 0.49
CA GLN A 117 8.80 55.51 -0.08
C GLN A 117 8.19 56.47 -1.10
N LEU A 118 7.32 55.98 -1.98
CA LEU A 118 6.60 56.81 -2.94
C LEU A 118 5.70 57.83 -2.23
N GLN A 119 4.97 57.39 -1.21
CA GLN A 119 4.10 58.27 -0.44
C GLN A 119 4.88 59.40 0.26
N THR A 120 6.09 59.12 0.75
CA THR A 120 6.97 60.15 1.30
C THR A 120 7.67 61.05 0.26
N GLN A 121 7.61 60.71 -1.03
CA GLN A 121 8.13 61.55 -2.11
C GLN A 121 7.07 62.48 -2.72
N ASP A 122 5.78 62.14 -2.56
CA ASP A 122 4.65 62.94 -3.02
C ASP A 122 4.17 63.99 -1.99
N ASP A 123 4.68 63.94 -0.75
CA ASP A 123 4.50 64.93 0.34
C ASP A 123 5.62 65.99 0.36
#